data_AF-A0A6B3GKZ4-F1
#
_entry.id   AF-A0A6B3GKZ4-F1
#
_cell.length_a   1.000
_cell.length_b   1.000
_cell.length_c   1.000
_cell.angle_alpha   90.00
_cell.angle_beta   90.00
_cell.angle_gamma   90.00
#
_symmetry.space_group_name_H-M   'P 1'
#
loop_
_entity.id
_entity.type
_entity.pdbx_description
1 polymer ?
#
loop_
_entity_poly.entity_id
_entity_poly.type
_entity_poly.pdbx_seq_one_letter_code
_entity_poly.pdbx_strand_id
1 'polypeptide(L)'
;GRSERWMDPSVTAPYTDVVTVPYPPESKASGIADSGHHPVLWYRRTLALSAPADGRRLLLHFGAVDYRAEVWLDGRLVGRHEGGHTGFSCDLTDAVRHGAEQ
;
A
#
# COMPACT_ATOMS: atom_id res chain seq x y z
N GLY A 1 -8.51 9.07 7.57
CA GLY A 1 -7.51 8.06 7.93
C GLY A 1 -8.14 6.78 8.46
N ARG A 2 -7.62 6.21 9.56
CA ARG A 2 -8.07 4.88 10.05
C ARG A 2 -9.51 4.87 10.56
N SER A 3 -9.89 5.88 11.35
CA SER A 3 -11.26 5.99 11.89
C SER A 3 -12.30 6.16 10.79
N GLU A 4 -11.93 6.81 9.68
CA GLU A 4 -12.76 6.92 8.48
C GLU A 4 -12.62 5.73 7.51
N ARG A 5 -11.91 4.67 7.92
CA ARG A 5 -11.74 3.43 7.15
C ARG A 5 -11.08 3.57 5.77
N TRP A 6 -10.12 4.49 5.62
CA TRP A 6 -9.43 4.73 4.35
C TRP A 6 -8.68 3.52 3.76
N MET A 7 -8.41 2.50 4.58
CA MET A 7 -7.84 1.22 4.14
C MET A 7 -8.81 0.35 3.34
N ASP A 8 -10.11 0.65 3.37
CA ASP A 8 -11.16 -0.16 2.78
C ASP A 8 -11.77 0.56 1.56
N PRO A 9 -11.46 0.10 0.33
CA PRO A 9 -11.95 0.74 -0.88
C PRO A 9 -13.46 0.59 -1.09
N SER A 10 -14.14 -0.34 -0.39
CA SER A 10 -15.59 -0.53 -0.51
C SER A 10 -16.41 0.56 0.18
N VAL A 11 -15.80 1.31 1.10
CA VAL A 11 -16.47 2.35 1.91
C VAL A 11 -15.80 3.72 1.81
N THR A 12 -14.70 3.84 1.05
CA THR A 12 -13.93 5.08 0.90
C THR A 12 -13.94 5.53 -0.56
N ALA A 13 -14.16 6.82 -0.80
CA ALA A 13 -14.06 7.38 -2.15
C ALA A 13 -12.69 7.12 -2.81
N PRO A 14 -12.62 7.11 -4.16
CA PRO A 14 -11.37 7.15 -4.92
C PRO A 14 -10.42 8.24 -4.43
N TYR A 15 -9.11 7.95 -4.37
CA TYR A 15 -8.09 8.98 -4.15
C TYR A 15 -7.86 9.68 -5.48
N THR A 16 -7.76 11.00 -5.46
CA THR A 16 -7.72 11.83 -6.67
C THR A 16 -6.30 12.16 -7.10
N ASP A 17 -5.37 12.25 -6.14
CA ASP A 17 -3.98 12.57 -6.41
C ASP A 17 -3.20 11.34 -6.87
N VAL A 18 -2.36 11.52 -7.89
CA VAL A 18 -1.54 10.45 -8.46
C VAL A 18 -0.07 10.76 -8.20
N VAL A 19 0.60 9.83 -7.52
CA VAL A 19 2.00 9.95 -7.11
C VAL A 19 2.84 8.89 -7.81
N THR A 20 4.00 9.30 -8.33
CA THR A 20 4.98 8.41 -8.96
C THR A 20 5.94 7.86 -7.93
N VAL A 21 5.80 6.57 -7.61
CA VAL A 21 6.73 5.82 -6.77
C VAL A 21 7.97 5.44 -7.60
N PRO A 22 9.21 5.51 -7.05
CA PRO A 22 9.57 5.64 -5.63
C PRO A 22 9.92 7.06 -5.16
N TYR A 23 9.41 8.11 -5.80
CA TYR A 23 9.70 9.48 -5.37
C TYR A 23 8.80 9.91 -4.20
N PRO A 24 9.33 10.66 -3.22
CA PRO A 24 8.52 11.22 -2.14
C PRO A 24 7.64 12.36 -2.68
N PRO A 25 6.46 12.63 -2.09
CA PRO A 25 5.49 13.60 -2.64
C PRO A 25 6.03 15.03 -2.78
N GLU A 26 7.01 15.41 -1.96
CA GLU A 26 7.68 16.71 -1.99
C GLU A 26 8.53 16.89 -3.26
N SER A 27 8.96 15.78 -3.87
CA SER A 27 9.76 15.83 -5.10
C SER A 27 8.89 16.16 -6.30
N LYS A 28 9.37 17.06 -7.17
CA LYS A 28 8.75 17.31 -8.48
C LYS A 28 8.67 16.04 -9.34
N ALA A 29 9.61 15.11 -9.17
CA ALA A 29 9.63 13.85 -9.90
C ALA A 29 8.46 12.92 -9.52
N SER A 30 7.80 13.15 -8.37
CA SER A 30 6.61 12.40 -7.97
C SER A 30 5.35 12.81 -8.74
N GLY A 31 5.35 14.00 -9.35
CA GLY A 31 4.16 14.60 -9.95
C GLY A 31 3.26 15.37 -8.97
N ILE A 32 3.55 15.33 -7.66
CA ILE A 32 2.79 16.04 -6.62
C ILE A 32 3.45 17.39 -6.29
N ALA A 33 4.74 17.38 -5.93
CA ALA A 33 5.52 18.56 -5.54
C ALA A 33 4.96 19.35 -4.33
N ASP A 34 4.21 18.68 -3.45
CA ASP A 34 3.70 19.27 -2.21
C ASP A 34 4.77 19.18 -1.13
N SER A 35 5.29 20.33 -0.71
CA SER A 35 6.33 20.45 0.32
C SER A 35 5.76 20.73 1.71
N GLY A 36 4.46 20.54 1.89
CA GLY A 36 3.78 20.61 3.18
C GLY A 36 4.28 19.57 4.19
N HIS A 37 3.92 19.76 5.45
CA HIS A 37 4.21 18.77 6.48
C HIS A 37 3.11 17.70 6.51
N HIS A 38 3.47 16.46 6.16
CA HIS A 38 2.55 15.33 6.10
C HIS A 38 2.96 14.22 7.08
N PRO A 39 2.44 14.21 8.32
CA PRO A 39 2.83 13.20 9.31
C PRO A 39 2.35 11.78 8.97
N VAL A 40 1.30 11.66 8.15
CA VAL A 40 0.76 10.39 7.65
C VAL A 40 0.29 10.57 6.22
N LEU A 41 0.69 9.66 5.34
CA LEU A 41 0.26 9.59 3.95
C LEU A 41 -0.42 8.26 3.69
N TRP A 42 -1.47 8.29 2.87
CA TRP A 42 -2.20 7.12 2.42
C TRP A 42 -1.97 6.92 0.95
N TYR A 43 -1.46 5.74 0.60
CA TYR A 43 -1.30 5.31 -0.78
C TYR A 43 -2.29 4.21 -1.06
N ARG A 44 -2.83 4.18 -2.28
CA ARG A 44 -3.67 3.08 -2.74
C ARG A 44 -3.32 2.75 -4.18
N ARG A 45 -3.28 1.46 -4.47
CA ARG A 45 -3.06 0.93 -5.81
C ARG A 45 -3.90 -0.31 -5.98
N THR A 46 -4.67 -0.34 -7.06
CA THR A 46 -5.40 -1.54 -7.47
C THR A 46 -4.45 -2.50 -8.18
N LEU A 47 -4.50 -3.78 -7.82
CA LEU A 47 -3.69 -4.85 -8.36
C LEU A 47 -4.60 -5.98 -8.84
N ALA A 48 -4.40 -6.41 -10.08
CA ALA A 48 -5.00 -7.64 -10.58
C ALA A 48 -4.19 -8.83 -10.06
N LEU A 49 -4.64 -9.44 -8.97
CA LEU A 49 -3.96 -10.56 -8.32
C LEU A 49 -4.72 -11.87 -8.55
N SER A 50 -3.96 -12.94 -8.73
CA SER A 50 -4.49 -14.31 -8.69
C SER A 50 -4.04 -14.99 -7.41
N ALA A 51 -4.90 -15.86 -6.86
CA ALA A 51 -4.51 -16.70 -5.75
C ALA A 51 -3.31 -17.58 -6.15
N PRO A 52 -2.33 -17.77 -5.26
CA PRO A 52 -1.23 -18.67 -5.53
C PRO A 52 -1.74 -20.12 -5.66
N ALA A 53 -1.06 -20.94 -6.45
CA ALA A 53 -1.33 -22.37 -6.52
C ALA A 53 -1.08 -23.05 -5.16
N ASP A 54 -1.69 -24.22 -4.94
CA ASP A 54 -1.52 -24.99 -3.70
C ASP A 54 -0.04 -25.17 -3.33
N GLY A 55 0.27 -24.91 -2.07
CA GLY A 55 1.64 -24.97 -1.54
C GLY A 55 2.54 -23.81 -1.96
N ARG A 56 2.03 -22.78 -2.65
CA ARG A 56 2.77 -21.55 -3.01
C ARG A 56 2.31 -20.37 -2.14
N ARG A 57 3.21 -19.40 -1.98
CA ARG A 57 2.94 -18.15 -1.26
C ARG A 57 2.93 -16.97 -2.21
N LEU A 58 2.04 -16.03 -1.98
CA LEU A 58 2.01 -14.73 -2.64
C LEU A 58 2.59 -13.67 -1.71
N LEU A 59 3.78 -13.17 -2.02
CA LEU A 59 4.48 -12.17 -1.22
C LEU A 59 4.49 -10.82 -1.95
N LEU A 60 4.14 -9.76 -1.23
CA LEU A 60 4.32 -8.38 -1.67
C LEU A 60 5.60 -7.82 -1.08
N HIS A 61 6.54 -7.40 -1.93
CA HIS A 61 7.85 -6.91 -1.53
C HIS A 61 7.91 -5.38 -1.60
N PHE A 62 8.37 -4.77 -0.50
CA PHE A 62 8.68 -3.34 -0.42
C PHE A 62 10.20 -3.17 -0.33
N GLY A 63 10.78 -2.35 -1.22
CA GLY A 63 12.22 -2.07 -1.22
C GLY A 63 12.67 -1.28 0.01
N ALA A 64 11.89 -0.26 0.38
CA ALA A 64 12.00 0.51 1.62
C ALA A 64 10.72 1.36 1.79
N VAL A 65 10.39 1.72 3.03
CA VAL A 65 9.37 2.73 3.35
C VAL A 65 9.87 3.52 4.56
N ASP A 66 9.92 4.84 4.45
CA ASP A 66 10.35 5.71 5.56
C ASP A 66 9.14 6.35 6.26
N TYR A 67 8.98 6.27 7.59
CA TYR A 67 9.69 5.41 8.57
C TYR A 67 8.85 4.19 9.00
N ARG A 68 7.53 4.37 9.12
CA ARG A 68 6.59 3.34 9.59
C ARG A 68 5.53 3.09 8.53
N ALA A 69 5.32 1.82 8.20
CA ALA A 69 4.31 1.37 7.26
C ALA A 69 3.31 0.43 7.93
N GLU A 70 2.04 0.61 7.61
CA GLU A 70 1.01 -0.41 7.75
C GLU A 70 0.51 -0.72 6.34
N VAL A 71 0.32 -2.00 6.01
CA VAL A 71 -0.10 -2.44 4.67
C VAL A 71 -1.41 -3.18 4.79
N TRP A 72 -2.37 -2.80 3.95
CA TRP A 72 -3.71 -3.38 3.90
C TRP A 72 -4.03 -3.92 2.51
N LEU A 73 -4.81 -5.00 2.46
CA LEU A 73 -5.44 -5.55 1.27
C LEU A 73 -6.94 -5.63 1.51
N ASP A 74 -7.75 -4.94 0.71
CA ASP A 74 -9.22 -4.88 0.88
C ASP A 74 -9.67 -4.59 2.32
N GLY A 75 -9.00 -3.66 3.01
CA GLY A 75 -9.26 -3.32 4.40
C GLY A 75 -8.66 -4.26 5.45
N ARG A 76 -8.10 -5.42 5.06
CA ARG A 76 -7.42 -6.35 5.97
C ARG A 76 -5.96 -5.97 6.15
N LEU A 77 -5.51 -5.79 7.39
CA LEU A 77 -4.09 -5.57 7.69
C LEU A 77 -3.29 -6.84 7.36
N VAL A 78 -2.31 -6.72 6.47
CA VAL A 78 -1.45 -7.83 5.99
C VAL A 78 0.02 -7.66 6.37
N GLY A 79 0.43 -6.48 6.83
CA GLY A 79 1.78 -6.28 7.32
C GLY A 79 1.98 -4.95 8.03
N ARG A 80 3.06 -4.90 8.81
CA ARG A 80 3.59 -3.69 9.43
C ARG A 80 5.10 -3.67 9.29
N HIS A 81 5.67 -2.49 9.15
CA HIS A 81 7.10 -2.28 9.14
C HIS A 81 7.47 -0.99 9.87
N GLU A 82 8.63 -0.99 10.49
CA GLU A 82 9.26 0.17 11.08
C GLU A 82 10.76 0.10 10.78
N GLY A 83 11.29 1.14 10.14
CA GLY A 83 12.67 1.17 9.64
C GLY A 83 12.77 1.87 8.28
N GLY A 84 13.57 2.94 8.17
CA GLY A 84 13.57 3.78 6.95
C GLY A 84 14.35 3.22 5.75
N HIS A 85 15.23 2.25 5.95
CA HIS A 85 16.19 1.79 4.92
C HIS A 85 16.20 0.27 4.72
N THR A 86 15.25 -0.45 5.30
CA THR A 86 15.17 -1.91 5.23
C THR A 86 13.96 -2.33 4.41
N GLY A 87 14.17 -3.22 3.44
CA GLY A 87 13.08 -3.86 2.74
C GLY A 87 12.29 -4.79 3.66
N PHE A 88 11.01 -4.98 3.35
CA PHE A 88 10.14 -5.92 4.05
C PHE A 88 9.17 -6.57 3.09
N SER A 89 8.52 -7.65 3.53
CA SER A 89 7.54 -8.37 2.71
C SER A 89 6.27 -8.64 3.52
N CYS A 90 5.12 -8.59 2.85
CA CYS A 90 3.83 -8.97 3.40
C CYS A 90 3.36 -10.26 2.72
N ASP A 91 2.86 -11.21 3.51
CA ASP A 91 2.26 -12.42 2.97
C ASP A 91 0.77 -12.18 2.68
N LEU A 92 0.40 -12.27 1.41
CA LEU A 92 -0.95 -12.07 0.92
C LEU A 92 -1.69 -13.38 0.63
N THR A 93 -1.05 -14.53 0.85
CA THR A 93 -1.54 -15.87 0.46
C THR A 93 -2.99 -16.11 0.90
N ASP A 94 -3.29 -15.82 2.17
CA ASP A 94 -4.64 -16.04 2.74
C ASP A 94 -5.55 -14.80 2.63
N ALA A 95 -5.03 -13.68 2.13
CA ALA A 95 -5.74 -12.42 2.05
C ALA A 95 -6.39 -12.20 0.68
N VAL A 96 -5.78 -12.71 -0.39
CA VAL A 96 -6.17 -12.45 -1.77
C VAL A 96 -7.43 -13.20 -2.17
N ARG A 97 -8.36 -12.53 -2.87
CA ARG A 97 -9.56 -13.16 -3.43
C ARG A 97 -9.31 -13.61 -4.87
N HIS A 98 -9.88 -14.76 -5.25
CA HIS A 98 -9.71 -15.31 -6.60
C HIS A 98 -10.34 -14.41 -7.68
N GLY A 99 -9.54 -13.99 -8.66
CA GLY A 99 -10.03 -13.41 -9.91
C GLY A 99 -10.65 -12.02 -9.79
N ALA A 100 -10.44 -11.33 -8.67
CA ALA A 100 -10.93 -9.98 -8.44
C ALA A 100 -9.77 -8.98 -8.50
N GLU A 101 -10.07 -7.74 -8.92
CA GLU A 101 -9.21 -6.60 -8.61
C GLU A 101 -9.18 -6.43 -7.09
N GLN A 102 -7.99 -6.14 -6.56
CA GLN A 102 -7.72 -5.92 -5.14
C GLN A 102 -7.10 -4.53 -4.96
#